data_AF-A0A1H8DEK8-F1
#
_entry.id   AF-A0A1H8DEK8-F1
#
_cell.length_a   1.000
_cell.length_b   1.000
_cell.length_c   1.000
_cell.angle_alpha   90.00
_cell.angle_beta   90.00
_cell.angle_gamma   90.00
#
_symmetry.space_group_name_H-M   'P 1'
#
loop_
_entity.id
_entity.type
_entity.pdbx_description
1 polymer ?
#
loop_
_entity_poly.entity_id
_entity_poly.type
_entity_poly.pdbx_seq_one_letter_code
_entity_poly.pdbx_strand_id
1 'polypeptide(L)' 'MENYQWTTTHNTAERTMTHVFKHGRVMVTTDYNSGIAYIQKDGKPLYSVDVDYKSVEEYTQELVALAREDERLGQFSEG' A
#
# COMPACT_ATOMS: atom_id res chain seq x y z
N MET A 1 -15.42 11.04 -8.81
CA MET A 1 -14.37 10.46 -7.93
C MET A 1 -13.40 9.77 -8.86
N GLU A 2 -12.10 9.98 -8.69
CA GLU A 2 -11.10 9.17 -9.39
C GLU A 2 -11.22 7.72 -8.90
N ASN A 3 -11.22 6.77 -9.82
CA ASN A 3 -11.32 5.34 -9.49
C ASN A 3 -9.91 4.78 -9.32
N TYR A 4 -9.40 4.82 -8.09
CA TYR A 4 -8.15 4.15 -7.73
C TYR A 4 -8.36 2.64 -7.63
N GLN A 5 -7.39 1.87 -8.12
CA GLN A 5 -7.43 0.40 -8.09
C GLN A 5 -6.12 -0.15 -7.53
N TRP A 6 -6.23 -1.24 -6.77
CA TRP A 6 -5.11 -2.03 -6.30
C TRP A 6 -5.54 -3.48 -6.12
N THR A 7 -4.55 -4.38 -6.11
CA THR A 7 -4.76 -5.79 -5.80
C THR A 7 -4.30 -6.06 -4.38
N THR A 8 -5.14 -6.72 -3.59
CA THR A 8 -4.79 -7.19 -2.24
C THR A 8 -4.54 -8.69 -2.28
N THR A 9 -3.39 -9.12 -1.80
CA THR A 9 -3.05 -10.55 -1.62
C THR A 9 -2.90 -10.84 -0.14
N HIS A 10 -3.53 -11.92 0.34
CA HIS A 10 -3.38 -12.40 1.71
C HIS A 10 -2.51 -13.65 1.71
N ASN A 11 -1.36 -13.60 2.38
CA ASN A 11 -0.54 -14.77 2.65
C ASN A 11 -0.81 -15.23 4.09
N THR A 12 -1.69 -16.20 4.24
CA THR A 12 -2.10 -16.72 5.56
C THR A 12 -1.00 -17.51 6.26
N ALA A 13 -0.08 -18.12 5.51
CA ALA A 13 1.05 -18.87 6.07
C ALA A 13 2.07 -17.93 6.72
N GLU A 14 2.38 -16.82 6.06
CA GLU A 14 3.29 -15.79 6.58
C GLU A 14 2.57 -14.75 7.46
N ARG A 15 1.24 -14.82 7.53
CA ARG A 15 0.38 -13.86 8.25
C ARG A 15 0.61 -12.43 7.75
N THR A 16 0.67 -12.26 6.44
CA THR A 16 0.86 -10.96 5.80
C THR A 16 -0.25 -10.63 4.81
N MET A 17 -0.41 -9.34 4.54
CA MET A 17 -1.29 -8.80 3.50
C MET A 17 -0.55 -7.78 2.67
N THR A 18 -0.58 -7.93 1.35
CA THR A 18 0.13 -7.04 0.43
C THR A 18 -0.84 -6.32 -0.49
N HIS A 19 -0.73 -5.00 -0.57
CA HIS A 19 -1.39 -4.17 -1.57
C HIS A 19 -0.40 -3.78 -2.65
N VAL A 20 -0.72 -4.12 -3.89
CA VAL A 20 0.03 -3.70 -5.09
C VAL A 20 -0.85 -2.75 -5.90
N PHE A 21 -0.40 -1.51 -6.06
CA PHE A 21 -1.09 -0.49 -6.83
C PHE A 21 -0.80 -0.65 -8.34
N LYS A 22 -1.59 0.05 -9.16
CA LYS A 22 -1.64 -0.14 -10.62
C LYS A 22 -0.28 -0.14 -11.33
N HIS A 23 0.60 0.79 -11.00
CA HIS A 23 1.93 0.90 -11.62
C HIS A 23 3.01 0.15 -10.86
N GLY A 24 2.68 -0.44 -9.70
CA GLY A 24 3.61 -1.21 -8.87
C GLY A 24 4.80 -0.40 -8.35
N ARG A 25 4.72 0.93 -8.40
CA ARG A 25 5.75 1.86 -7.90
C ARG A 25 5.64 1.98 -6.39
N VAL A 26 4.45 1.81 -5.84
CA VAL A 26 4.19 1.72 -4.41
C VAL A 26 3.69 0.32 -4.06
N MET A 27 4.11 -0.20 -2.91
CA MET A 27 3.60 -1.45 -2.35
C MET A 27 3.44 -1.29 -0.84
N VAL A 28 2.38 -1.87 -0.29
CA VAL A 28 2.16 -1.94 1.16
C VAL A 28 2.17 -3.40 1.56
N THR A 29 2.91 -3.76 2.59
CA THR A 29 2.86 -5.11 3.19
C THR A 29 2.59 -4.97 4.68
N THR A 30 1.48 -5.54 5.15
CA THR A 30 1.07 -5.54 6.54
C THR A 30 1.40 -6.89 7.17
N ASP A 31 2.13 -6.87 8.29
CA ASP A 31 2.38 -8.04 9.13
C ASP A 31 1.29 -8.12 10.23
N TYR A 32 0.49 -9.18 10.20
CA TYR A 32 -0.58 -9.39 11.16
C TYR A 32 -0.10 -9.81 12.55
N ASN A 33 1.18 -10.16 12.72
CA ASN A 33 1.73 -10.45 14.04
C ASN A 33 2.04 -9.16 14.80
N SER A 34 2.53 -8.14 14.09
CA SER A 34 2.94 -6.88 14.70
C SER A 34 1.91 -5.75 14.51
N GLY A 35 0.93 -5.91 13.62
CA GLY A 35 0.01 -4.82 13.27
C GLY A 35 0.70 -3.69 12.51
N ILE A 36 1.85 -3.95 11.87
CA ILE A 36 2.63 -2.92 11.17
C ILE A 36 2.48 -3.09 9.67
N ALA A 37 2.08 -2.01 9.01
CA ALA A 37 2.15 -1.86 7.55
C ALA A 37 3.47 -1.22 7.14
N TYR A 38 4.21 -1.89 6.26
CA TYR A 38 5.45 -1.42 5.66
C TYR A 38 5.17 -0.88 4.26
N ILE A 39 5.46 0.39 4.02
CA ILE A 39 5.26 1.06 2.74
C ILE A 39 6.61 1.09 2.02
N GLN A 40 6.61 0.63 0.77
CA GLN A 40 7.75 0.65 -0.12
C GLN A 40 7.44 1.49 -1.36
N LYS A 41 8.46 2.17 -1.86
CA LYS A 41 8.44 2.90 -3.13
C LYS A 41 9.63 2.47 -3.98
N ASP A 42 9.37 1.98 -5.17
CA ASP A 42 10.38 1.49 -6.12
C ASP A 42 11.30 0.42 -5.52
N GLY A 43 10.72 -0.49 -4.74
CA GLY A 43 11.44 -1.53 -4.01
C GLY A 43 12.27 -1.04 -2.81
N LYS A 44 12.21 0.26 -2.47
CA LYS A 44 12.91 0.83 -1.32
C LYS A 44 11.92 1.09 -0.18
N PRO A 45 12.29 0.79 1.08
CA PRO A 45 11.49 1.18 2.23
C PRO A 45 11.26 2.70 2.27
N LEU A 46 10.02 3.11 2.50
CA LEU A 46 9.65 4.52 2.61
C LEU A 46 9.34 4.90 4.07
N TYR A 47 8.31 4.28 4.65
CA TYR A 47 7.96 4.39 6.06
C TYR A 47 7.12 3.18 6.50
N SER A 48 6.89 3.07 7.80
CA SER A 48 5.99 2.07 8.39
C SER A 48 4.92 2.76 9.24
N VAL A 49 3.76 2.13 9.33
CA VAL A 49 2.61 2.64 10.09
C VAL A 49 2.07 1.52 10.95
N ASP A 50 1.81 1.82 12.21
CA ASP A 50 1.03 0.96 13.08
C ASP A 50 -0.46 1.07 12.70
N VAL A 51 -1.02 -0.04 12.21
CA VAL A 51 -2.41 -0.10 11.74
C VAL A 51 -3.36 -0.62 12.80
N ASP A 52 -2.87 -1.13 13.95
CA ASP A 52 -3.72 -1.60 15.04
C ASP A 52 -4.49 -0.45 15.69
N TYR A 53 -3.93 0.76 15.65
CA TYR A 53 -4.56 1.98 16.15
C TYR A 53 -5.42 2.71 15.11
N LYS A 54 -5.55 2.18 13.89
CA LYS A 54 -6.33 2.81 12.82
C LYS A 54 -7.69 2.14 12.67
N SER A 55 -8.71 2.96 12.48
CA SER A 55 -9.98 2.48 11.95
C SER A 55 -9.81 2.00 10.51
N VAL A 56 -10.75 1.15 10.05
CA VAL A 56 -10.81 0.70 8.65
C VAL A 56 -10.91 1.88 7.69
N GLU A 57 -11.61 2.94 8.07
CA GLU A 57 -11.75 4.15 7.26
C GLU A 57 -10.42 4.89 7.12
N GLU A 58 -9.70 5.12 8.22
CA GLU A 58 -8.39 5.77 8.19
C GLU A 58 -7.37 4.97 7.39
N TYR A 59 -7.39 3.64 7.52
CA TYR A 59 -6.53 2.77 6.72
C TYR A 59 -6.88 2.83 5.23
N THR A 60 -8.18 2.86 4.89
CA THR A 60 -8.63 2.98 3.50
C THR A 60 -8.21 4.32 2.89
N GLN A 61 -8.29 5.42 3.65
CA GLN A 61 -7.85 6.74 3.20
C GLN A 61 -6.33 6.76 2.93
N GLU A 62 -5.53 6.09 3.77
CA GLU A 62 -4.09 5.91 3.55
C GLU A 62 -3.83 5.17 2.22
N LEU A 63 -4.54 4.07 1.96
CA LEU A 63 -4.39 3.32 0.71
C LEU A 63 -4.77 4.15 -0.52
N VAL A 64 -5.81 4.99 -0.43
CA VAL A 64 -6.19 5.91 -1.52
C VAL A 64 -5.10 6.95 -1.76
N ALA A 65 -4.50 7.51 -0.71
CA ALA A 65 -3.39 8.46 -0.85
C ALA A 65 -2.16 7.82 -1.51
N LEU A 66 -1.85 6.58 -1.14
CA LEU A 66 -0.76 5.81 -1.75
C LEU A 66 -1.04 5.44 -3.21
N ALA A 67 -2.28 5.06 -3.54
CA ALA A 67 -2.69 4.80 -4.91
C ALA A 67 -2.57 6.05 -5.81
N ARG A 68 -2.90 7.23 -5.25
CA ARG A 68 -2.70 8.51 -5.94
C ARG A 68 -1.23 8.81 -6.21
N GLU A 69 -0.36 8.54 -5.25
CA GLU A 69 1.09 8.71 -5.44
C GLU A 69 1.63 7.72 -6.48
N ASP A 70 1.18 6.47 -6.48
CA ASP A 70 1.53 5.46 -7.49
C ASP A 70 1.14 5.90 -8.90
N GLU A 71 -0.09 6.40 -9.10
CA GLU A 71 -0.54 6.97 -10.38
C GLU A 71 0.31 8.17 -10.81
N ARG A 72 0.62 9.07 -9.87
CA ARG A 72 1.49 10.22 -10.14
C ARG A 72 2.89 9.77 -10.60
N LEU A 73 3.44 8.70 -10.03
CA LEU A 73 4.75 8.15 -10.39
C LEU A 73 4.73 7.41 -11.72
N GLY A 74 3.64 6.71 -12.04
CA GLY A 74 3.43 6.05 -13.33
C GLY A 74 3.54 7.02 -14.51
N GLN A 75 3.01 8.24 -14.35
CA GLN A 75 3.06 9.29 -15.38
C GLN A 75 4.49 9.75 -15.75
N PHE A 76 5.50 9.53 -14.88
CA PHE A 76 6.89 9.88 -15.18
C PHE A 76 7.67 8.76 -15.87
N SER A 77 7.13 7.54 -15.94
CA SER A 77 7.80 6.40 -16.58
C SER A 77 7.42 6.23 -18.06
N GLU A 78 6.44 6.97 -18.57
CA GLU A 78 6.01 6.98 -19.98
C GLU A 78 6.76 8.04 -20.84
N GLY A 79 7.83 8.64 -20.32
CA GLY A 79 8.66 9.65 -21.00
C GLY A 79 9.97 9.11 -21.56
#